data_AF-A0A956FCH5-F1
#
_entry.id   AF-A0A956FCH5-F1
#
_cell.length_a   1.000
_cell.length_b   1.000
_cell.length_c   1.000
_cell.angle_alpha   90.00
_cell.angle_beta   90.00
_cell.angle_gamma   90.00
#
_symmetry.space_group_name_H-M   'P 1'
#
loop_
_entity.id
_entity.type
_entity.pdbx_description
1 polymer ?
#
loop_
_entity_poly.entity_id
_entity_poly.type
_entity_poly.pdbx_seq_one_letter_code
_entity_poly.pdbx_strand_id
1 'polypeptide(L)'
;MLSTACPGDDGGDTGADTGATGTTAASTSTASPTDTDSGSAETGTETETIPPDTETDADTETDTGMPIEGCECIEDQPVPEIANTPEVPAAPTCGQPLCSTVSGACTTKCFDGTFVLDDAAALTCALEALRDRTPGVVRWSFSENTGQFDDAGYILIRDDGRAVRRSWGWQDLSYVAGDAVLGELRPAAEYDACLAEPDDLMRFDCMRETLAAQEAVCDEGWRYDDI
;
A
#
# COMPACT_ATOMS: atom_id res chain seq x y z
N MET A 1 -45.49 1.00 24.41
CA MET A 1 -45.68 2.27 25.12
C MET A 1 -45.18 2.10 26.55
N LEU A 2 -43.99 2.61 26.85
CA LEU A 2 -43.54 2.97 28.21
C LEU A 2 -42.37 3.92 28.01
N SER A 3 -42.62 5.15 28.44
CA SER A 3 -41.80 6.34 28.30
C SER A 3 -41.00 6.50 29.59
N THR A 4 -39.71 6.77 29.52
CA THR A 4 -38.96 7.32 30.65
C THR A 4 -37.92 8.28 30.11
N ALA A 5 -38.21 9.56 30.30
CA ALA A 5 -37.32 10.69 30.07
C ALA A 5 -36.31 10.79 31.22
N CYS A 6 -35.09 11.22 30.93
CA CYS A 6 -34.18 11.82 31.91
C CYS A 6 -34.16 13.35 31.69
N PRO A 7 -34.31 14.16 32.75
CA PRO A 7 -34.21 15.61 32.68
C PRO A 7 -32.75 16.08 32.64
N GLY A 8 -32.56 17.28 32.10
CA GLY A 8 -31.25 17.91 31.90
C GLY A 8 -30.55 18.42 33.15
N ASP A 9 -29.31 18.85 32.91
CA ASP A 9 -28.51 19.67 33.83
C ASP A 9 -27.98 20.86 33.00
N ASP A 10 -28.38 22.06 33.43
CA ASP A 10 -28.07 23.37 32.87
C ASP A 10 -26.93 24.02 33.66
N GLY A 11 -26.02 24.68 32.94
CA GLY A 11 -25.13 25.73 33.48
C GLY A 11 -23.71 25.24 33.75
N GLY A 12 -22.65 25.94 33.34
CA GLY A 12 -22.53 27.31 32.90
C GLY A 12 -21.23 27.88 33.47
N ASP A 13 -20.65 28.81 32.71
CA ASP A 13 -19.79 29.91 33.14
C ASP A 13 -18.25 29.85 32.99
N THR A 14 -17.83 30.73 32.07
CA THR A 14 -16.74 31.73 32.17
C THR A 14 -15.26 31.35 32.13
N GLY A 15 -14.57 32.01 31.20
CA GLY A 15 -13.13 32.28 31.31
C GLY A 15 -12.49 32.77 30.01
N ALA A 16 -12.75 34.03 29.64
CA ALA A 16 -12.01 34.76 28.60
C ALA A 16 -10.76 35.41 29.20
N ASP A 17 -9.64 35.41 28.48
CA ASP A 17 -8.70 36.55 28.31
C ASP A 17 -7.55 36.14 27.38
N THR A 18 -7.51 36.64 26.14
CA THR A 18 -6.75 37.83 25.67
C THR A 18 -5.24 37.78 25.87
N GLY A 19 -4.52 37.74 24.74
CA GLY A 19 -3.07 37.95 24.65
C GLY A 19 -2.65 38.09 23.19
N ALA A 20 -2.61 39.33 22.72
CA ALA A 20 -2.34 39.70 21.34
C ALA A 20 -0.86 40.07 21.09
N THR A 21 -0.50 40.05 19.81
CA THR A 21 0.52 40.85 19.09
C THR A 21 2.02 40.48 19.12
N GLY A 22 2.60 40.52 17.91
CA GLY A 22 4.04 40.73 17.64
C GLY A 22 4.61 39.73 16.63
N THR A 23 4.37 39.84 15.33
CA THR A 23 5.20 40.59 14.35
C THR A 23 6.68 40.18 14.34
N THR A 24 7.14 39.45 13.32
CA THR A 24 8.08 39.95 12.29
C THR A 24 8.44 38.86 11.28
N ALA A 25 8.45 39.25 10.00
CA ALA A 25 8.91 38.48 8.87
C ALA A 25 10.44 38.34 8.86
N ALA A 26 10.94 37.24 8.32
CA ALA A 26 12.26 37.17 7.71
C ALA A 26 12.23 36.14 6.57
N SER A 27 11.87 36.63 5.38
CA SER A 27 12.21 36.00 4.11
C SER A 27 13.72 35.99 3.96
N THR A 28 14.31 34.82 3.76
CA THR A 28 15.70 34.74 3.31
C THR A 28 15.72 34.08 1.95
N SER A 29 16.03 34.90 0.95
CA SER A 29 16.21 34.55 -0.45
C SER A 29 17.46 33.69 -0.62
N THR A 30 17.33 32.51 -1.22
CA THR A 30 18.47 31.79 -1.78
C THR A 30 18.52 32.07 -3.26
N ALA A 31 19.54 32.84 -3.66
CA ALA A 31 19.86 33.12 -5.05
C ALA A 31 20.48 31.89 -5.72
N SER A 32 20.08 31.61 -6.95
CA SER A 32 20.93 30.95 -7.96
C SER A 32 21.53 32.04 -8.84
N PRO A 33 22.80 31.91 -9.26
CA PRO A 33 23.01 31.86 -10.70
C PRO A 33 24.19 30.98 -11.19
N THR A 34 23.88 30.29 -12.28
CA THR A 34 24.59 30.13 -13.58
C THR A 34 26.04 29.62 -13.73
N ASP A 35 26.16 28.89 -14.85
CA ASP A 35 27.21 28.85 -15.87
C ASP A 35 28.20 27.66 -15.93
N THR A 36 27.99 26.86 -17.00
CA THR A 36 28.91 26.66 -18.13
C THR A 36 30.31 26.08 -17.85
N ASP A 37 30.64 24.90 -18.40
CA ASP A 37 31.35 24.75 -19.70
C ASP A 37 31.68 23.26 -19.97
N SER A 38 31.87 23.01 -21.26
CA SER A 38 32.26 21.82 -21.98
C SER A 38 33.54 21.16 -21.48
N GLY A 39 33.57 19.84 -21.58
CA GLY A 39 34.79 19.04 -21.61
C GLY A 39 34.63 17.90 -22.60
N SER A 40 35.02 18.13 -23.86
CA SER A 40 35.36 17.06 -24.80
C SER A 40 36.60 16.34 -24.31
N ALA A 41 36.55 15.01 -24.25
CA ALA A 41 37.73 14.16 -24.24
C ALA A 41 37.53 13.03 -25.26
N GLU A 42 38.45 12.99 -26.23
CA GLU A 42 38.63 11.92 -27.19
C GLU A 42 39.13 10.63 -26.50
N THR A 43 38.96 9.50 -27.20
CA THR A 43 39.99 8.49 -27.53
C THR A 43 39.51 7.06 -27.25
N GLY A 44 39.73 6.18 -28.23
CA GLY A 44 39.98 4.76 -27.97
C GLY A 44 39.10 3.79 -28.74
N THR A 45 39.45 3.52 -30.00
CA THR A 45 39.05 2.27 -30.67
C THR A 45 39.96 1.17 -30.17
N GLU A 46 39.44 0.26 -29.34
CA GLU A 46 40.07 -1.03 -29.11
C GLU A 46 39.15 -2.12 -29.68
N THR A 47 39.65 -2.74 -30.75
CA THR A 47 39.07 -3.92 -31.37
C THR A 47 39.31 -5.11 -30.45
N GLU A 48 38.29 -5.51 -29.71
CA GLU A 48 38.31 -6.76 -28.95
C GLU A 48 37.89 -7.92 -29.87
N THR A 49 38.76 -8.93 -29.90
CA THR A 49 38.59 -10.15 -30.69
C THR A 49 37.62 -11.07 -29.95
N ILE A 50 36.43 -11.30 -30.51
CA ILE A 50 35.44 -12.25 -30.00
C ILE A 50 35.90 -13.69 -30.31
N PRO A 51 36.19 -14.55 -29.32
CA PRO A 51 36.28 -15.99 -29.54
C PRO A 51 34.87 -16.59 -29.74
N PRO A 52 34.73 -17.70 -30.48
CA PRO A 52 33.43 -18.29 -30.77
C PRO A 52 32.76 -18.80 -29.48
N ASP A 53 31.63 -18.20 -29.13
CA ASP A 53 30.80 -18.68 -28.03
C ASP A 53 30.27 -20.07 -28.37
N THR A 54 30.65 -20.98 -27.48
CA THR A 54 30.21 -22.36 -27.43
C THR A 54 28.74 -22.34 -27.00
N GLU A 55 27.87 -22.88 -27.84
CA GLU A 55 26.48 -23.16 -27.51
C GLU A 55 26.45 -24.01 -26.24
N THR A 56 26.17 -23.34 -25.12
CA THR A 56 25.76 -23.99 -23.89
C THR A 56 24.25 -23.88 -23.87
N ASP A 57 23.60 -24.94 -24.34
CA ASP A 57 22.22 -25.26 -23.99
C ASP A 57 22.15 -25.27 -22.46
N ALA A 58 21.83 -24.13 -21.87
CA ALA A 58 21.38 -24.06 -20.50
C ALA A 58 19.92 -24.50 -20.53
N ASP A 59 19.72 -25.79 -20.33
CA ASP A 59 18.46 -26.34 -19.83
C ASP A 59 17.99 -25.40 -18.70
N THR A 60 16.91 -24.68 -18.96
CA THR A 60 16.22 -23.87 -17.97
C THR A 60 15.51 -24.85 -17.04
N GLU A 61 16.28 -25.47 -16.15
CA GLU A 61 15.72 -26.02 -14.94
C GLU A 61 15.14 -24.82 -14.21
N THR A 62 13.81 -24.69 -14.24
CA THR A 62 13.05 -23.89 -13.28
C THR A 62 13.43 -24.44 -11.91
N ASP A 63 14.47 -23.86 -11.33
CA ASP A 63 14.81 -23.92 -9.92
C ASP A 63 13.56 -23.39 -9.21
N THR A 64 12.64 -24.29 -8.91
CA THR A 64 11.53 -24.06 -7.99
C THR A 64 12.17 -24.05 -6.61
N GLY A 65 13.01 -23.03 -6.40
CA GLY A 65 13.85 -22.85 -5.25
C GLY A 65 13.02 -23.07 -4.00
N MET A 66 13.66 -23.64 -2.97
CA MET A 66 13.00 -23.93 -1.70
C MET A 66 12.08 -22.78 -1.28
N PRO A 67 10.87 -23.08 -0.77
CA PRO A 67 9.93 -22.03 -0.38
C PRO A 67 10.63 -21.06 0.56
N ILE A 68 10.57 -19.78 0.22
CA ILE A 68 11.12 -18.71 1.05
C ILE A 68 10.43 -18.78 2.41
N GLU A 69 11.21 -18.85 3.48
CA GLU A 69 10.66 -18.91 4.83
C GLU A 69 9.77 -17.68 5.06
N GLY A 70 8.48 -17.93 5.24
CA GLY A 70 7.45 -16.90 5.35
C GLY A 70 6.54 -16.65 4.18
N CYS A 71 6.75 -17.37 3.09
CA CYS A 71 5.92 -17.32 1.90
C CYS A 71 5.10 -18.60 1.70
N GLU A 72 5.09 -19.52 2.67
CA GLU A 72 4.49 -20.86 2.51
C GLU A 72 2.98 -20.84 2.26
N CYS A 73 2.33 -19.72 2.61
CA CYS A 73 0.90 -19.53 2.44
C CYS A 73 0.52 -18.76 1.17
N ILE A 74 1.50 -18.34 0.38
CA ILE A 74 1.28 -17.59 -0.85
C ILE A 74 1.35 -18.59 -2.00
N GLU A 75 0.25 -18.74 -2.74
CA GLU A 75 0.23 -19.59 -3.91
C GLU A 75 0.97 -18.88 -5.04
N ASP A 76 2.03 -19.54 -5.51
CA ASP A 76 2.69 -19.23 -6.77
C ASP A 76 1.77 -19.75 -7.87
N GLN A 77 1.34 -18.86 -8.76
CA GLN A 77 0.45 -19.06 -9.92
C GLN A 77 -1.05 -18.68 -9.75
N PRO A 78 -1.61 -18.01 -10.78
CA PRO A 78 -2.99 -17.60 -10.82
C PRO A 78 -3.93 -18.79 -11.07
N VAL A 79 -5.14 -18.75 -10.48
CA VAL A 79 -6.20 -19.72 -10.76
C VAL A 79 -6.66 -19.51 -12.20
N PRO A 80 -6.40 -20.45 -13.13
CA PRO A 80 -6.78 -20.26 -14.51
C PRO A 80 -8.25 -20.61 -14.64
N GLU A 81 -9.12 -19.65 -14.94
CA GLU A 81 -10.37 -20.00 -15.59
C GLU A 81 -11.03 -18.79 -16.23
N ILE A 82 -11.04 -18.82 -17.57
CA ILE A 82 -11.80 -18.00 -18.54
C ILE A 82 -10.93 -16.94 -19.24
N ALA A 83 -10.58 -17.25 -20.51
CA ALA A 83 -10.00 -16.30 -21.45
C ALA A 83 -10.81 -14.99 -21.46
N ASN A 84 -10.13 -13.85 -21.31
CA ASN A 84 -10.67 -12.48 -21.27
C ASN A 84 -11.14 -11.95 -19.91
N THR A 85 -10.69 -12.52 -18.79
CA THR A 85 -10.87 -11.90 -17.45
C THR A 85 -9.50 -11.78 -16.78
N PRO A 86 -9.12 -10.62 -16.23
CA PRO A 86 -7.90 -10.55 -15.44
C PRO A 86 -7.99 -11.50 -14.25
N GLU A 87 -6.93 -12.28 -14.04
CA GLU A 87 -6.83 -13.20 -12.91
C GLU A 87 -6.52 -12.40 -11.65
N VAL A 88 -7.43 -12.48 -10.67
CA VAL A 88 -7.22 -11.87 -9.36
C VAL A 88 -6.26 -12.73 -8.56
N PRO A 89 -5.24 -12.16 -7.89
CA PRO A 89 -4.37 -12.92 -7.02
C PRO A 89 -5.12 -13.80 -6.02
N ALA A 90 -4.65 -15.03 -5.84
CA ALA A 90 -5.21 -15.92 -4.83
C ALA A 90 -5.10 -15.29 -3.43
N ALA A 91 -6.12 -15.54 -2.62
CA ALA A 91 -6.03 -15.23 -1.19
C ALA A 91 -4.94 -16.12 -0.56
N PRO A 92 -4.23 -15.66 0.49
CA PRO A 92 -3.36 -16.54 1.24
C PRO A 92 -4.10 -17.77 1.73
N THR A 93 -3.48 -18.94 1.63
CA THR A 93 -4.09 -20.22 2.05
C THR A 93 -4.15 -20.38 3.57
N CYS A 94 -3.46 -19.50 4.30
CA CYS A 94 -3.45 -19.46 5.75
C CYS A 94 -3.82 -18.08 6.29
N GLY A 95 -4.07 -18.02 7.60
CA GLY A 95 -4.61 -16.84 8.28
C GLY A 95 -6.13 -16.75 8.13
N GLN A 96 -6.80 -16.30 9.18
CA GLN A 96 -8.23 -16.00 9.12
C GLN A 96 -8.42 -14.50 8.87
N PRO A 97 -9.49 -14.09 8.16
CA PRO A 97 -9.82 -12.67 8.05
C PRO A 97 -10.06 -12.09 9.45
N LEU A 98 -9.34 -11.04 9.79
CA LEU A 98 -9.42 -10.39 11.12
C LEU A 98 -10.58 -9.41 11.20
N CYS A 99 -10.85 -8.72 10.09
CA CYS A 99 -11.85 -7.66 9.97
C CYS A 99 -12.63 -7.87 8.68
N SER A 100 -13.77 -7.19 8.55
CA SER A 100 -14.40 -6.99 7.25
C SER A 100 -13.42 -6.32 6.28
N THR A 101 -13.57 -6.57 4.97
CA THR A 101 -12.78 -5.86 3.95
C THR A 101 -12.99 -4.35 4.11
N VAL A 102 -11.88 -3.61 4.20
CA VAL A 102 -11.92 -2.16 4.27
C VAL A 102 -12.16 -1.62 2.87
N SER A 103 -13.36 -1.12 2.62
CA SER A 103 -13.77 -0.63 1.30
C SER A 103 -13.86 0.89 1.29
N GLY A 104 -13.22 1.53 0.31
CA GLY A 104 -13.27 2.97 0.11
C GLY A 104 -13.46 3.33 -1.37
N ALA A 105 -14.00 4.51 -1.63
CA ALA A 105 -14.14 5.00 -2.99
C ALA A 105 -14.05 6.52 -3.06
N CYS A 106 -13.57 7.03 -4.19
CA CYS A 106 -13.64 8.46 -4.49
C CYS A 106 -14.84 8.75 -5.38
N THR A 107 -15.68 9.71 -4.99
CA THR A 107 -16.93 10.03 -5.71
C THR A 107 -16.72 10.50 -7.15
N THR A 108 -15.55 11.10 -7.42
CA THR A 108 -15.09 11.54 -8.75
C THR A 108 -13.65 11.08 -8.96
N LYS A 109 -12.66 11.90 -8.60
CA LYS A 109 -11.21 11.61 -8.59
C LYS A 109 -10.69 11.86 -7.19
N CYS A 110 -9.76 11.09 -6.64
CA CYS A 110 -9.31 11.37 -5.27
C CYS A 110 -8.60 12.72 -5.11
N PHE A 111 -8.03 13.27 -6.18
CA PHE A 111 -7.40 14.61 -6.12
C PHE A 111 -8.41 15.76 -6.00
N ASP A 112 -9.63 15.59 -6.54
CA ASP A 112 -10.64 16.64 -6.66
C ASP A 112 -11.97 16.29 -5.96
N GLY A 113 -12.07 15.10 -5.39
CA GLY A 113 -13.32 14.48 -4.92
C GLY A 113 -13.27 14.12 -3.45
N THR A 114 -14.43 13.70 -2.92
CA THR A 114 -14.56 13.25 -1.54
C THR A 114 -14.29 11.75 -1.49
N PHE A 115 -13.32 11.34 -0.67
CA PHE A 115 -13.16 9.95 -0.27
C PHE A 115 -14.31 9.54 0.64
N VAL A 116 -14.91 8.41 0.35
CA VAL A 116 -16.00 7.81 1.13
C VAL A 116 -15.53 6.43 1.57
N LEU A 117 -15.51 6.22 2.87
CA LEU A 117 -15.24 4.94 3.49
C LEU A 117 -16.57 4.24 3.76
N ASP A 118 -16.68 2.97 3.35
CA ASP A 118 -17.93 2.20 3.52
C ASP A 118 -18.17 1.84 4.99
N ASP A 119 -17.10 1.48 5.71
CA ASP A 119 -17.14 1.07 7.12
C ASP A 119 -15.90 1.54 7.89
N ALA A 120 -16.07 2.58 8.71
CA ALA A 120 -15.01 3.12 9.57
C ALA A 120 -14.58 2.15 10.68
N ALA A 121 -15.45 1.22 11.11
CA ALA A 121 -15.09 0.21 12.10
C ALA A 121 -14.17 -0.85 11.49
N ALA A 122 -14.37 -1.21 10.22
CA ALA A 122 -13.47 -2.12 9.50
C ALA A 122 -12.05 -1.54 9.39
N LEU A 123 -11.93 -0.25 9.02
CA LEU A 123 -10.62 0.43 8.97
C LEU A 123 -9.95 0.50 10.34
N THR A 124 -10.72 0.83 11.39
CA THR A 124 -10.19 0.88 12.76
C THR A 124 -9.69 -0.50 13.21
N CYS A 125 -10.49 -1.55 12.99
CA CYS A 125 -10.10 -2.94 13.28
C CYS A 125 -8.82 -3.33 12.55
N ALA A 126 -8.69 -2.99 11.27
CA ALA A 126 -7.51 -3.30 10.46
C ALA A 126 -6.25 -2.61 10.99
N LEU A 127 -6.34 -1.31 11.33
CA LEU A 127 -5.22 -0.56 11.91
C LEU A 127 -4.82 -1.09 13.29
N GLU A 128 -5.79 -1.47 14.13
CA GLU A 128 -5.51 -2.10 15.43
C GLU A 128 -4.84 -3.47 15.27
N ALA A 129 -5.31 -4.30 14.33
CA ALA A 129 -4.70 -5.58 14.02
C ALA A 129 -3.23 -5.42 13.59
N LEU A 130 -2.93 -4.42 12.75
CA LEU A 130 -1.57 -4.10 12.33
C LEU A 130 -0.70 -3.59 13.49
N ARG A 131 -1.22 -2.67 14.31
CA ARG A 131 -0.55 -2.17 15.53
C ARG A 131 -0.17 -3.31 16.47
N ASP A 132 -1.12 -4.19 16.73
CA ASP A 132 -0.98 -5.26 17.71
C ASP A 132 -0.30 -6.51 17.11
N ARG A 133 0.05 -6.47 15.82
CA ARG A 133 0.61 -7.58 15.04
C ARG A 133 -0.21 -8.86 15.20
N THR A 134 -1.53 -8.72 15.20
CA THR A 134 -2.46 -9.83 15.39
C THR A 134 -2.37 -10.77 14.18
N PRO A 135 -2.00 -12.05 14.34
CA PRO A 135 -1.86 -12.97 13.21
C PRO A 135 -3.18 -13.19 12.48
N GLY A 136 -3.19 -13.04 11.15
CA GLY A 136 -4.38 -13.15 10.32
C GLY A 136 -4.31 -12.27 9.08
N VAL A 137 -5.45 -12.12 8.39
CA VAL A 137 -5.52 -11.41 7.10
C VAL A 137 -6.36 -10.14 7.24
N VAL A 138 -5.78 -9.02 6.83
CA VAL A 138 -6.47 -7.75 6.57
C VAL A 138 -6.64 -7.61 5.06
N ARG A 139 -7.81 -7.16 4.60
CA ARG A 139 -8.10 -6.95 3.17
C ARG A 139 -8.64 -5.56 2.94
N TRP A 140 -8.34 -5.00 1.76
CA TRP A 140 -8.93 -3.74 1.33
C TRP A 140 -9.41 -3.81 -0.12
N SER A 141 -10.30 -2.88 -0.45
CA SER A 141 -10.73 -2.61 -1.81
C SER A 141 -10.97 -1.10 -1.95
N PHE A 142 -10.49 -0.55 -3.05
CA PHE A 142 -10.58 0.84 -3.37
C PHE A 142 -11.03 0.99 -4.83
N SER A 143 -11.94 1.92 -5.08
CA SER A 143 -12.40 2.21 -6.44
C SER A 143 -12.52 3.71 -6.71
N GLU A 144 -12.07 4.15 -7.87
CA GLU A 144 -12.40 5.47 -8.40
C GLU A 144 -13.66 5.35 -9.27
N ASN A 145 -14.68 6.14 -8.95
CA ASN A 145 -16.00 6.08 -9.59
C ASN A 145 -15.99 6.40 -11.10
N THR A 146 -14.86 6.85 -11.66
CA THR A 146 -14.66 7.00 -13.11
C THR A 146 -14.14 5.74 -13.82
N GLY A 147 -14.00 4.62 -13.11
CA GLY A 147 -13.71 3.30 -13.66
C GLY A 147 -12.31 3.14 -14.27
N GLN A 148 -11.41 4.08 -14.01
CA GLN A 148 -10.03 4.07 -14.54
C GLN A 148 -9.01 3.56 -13.53
N PHE A 149 -9.41 3.39 -12.27
CA PHE A 149 -8.52 2.93 -11.23
C PHE A 149 -9.31 2.15 -10.17
N ASP A 150 -8.88 0.93 -9.90
CA ASP A 150 -9.21 0.22 -8.67
C ASP A 150 -7.93 -0.33 -8.04
N ASP A 151 -7.97 -0.51 -6.73
CA ASP A 151 -6.86 -1.06 -5.96
C ASP A 151 -7.43 -1.94 -4.84
N ALA A 152 -7.08 -3.20 -4.84
CA ALA A 152 -7.44 -4.15 -3.82
C ALA A 152 -6.18 -4.87 -3.35
N GLY A 153 -6.28 -5.49 -2.19
CA GLY A 153 -5.12 -6.19 -1.66
C GLY A 153 -5.36 -6.89 -0.35
N TYR A 154 -4.29 -7.48 0.16
CA TYR A 154 -4.25 -8.07 1.47
C TYR A 154 -2.93 -7.82 2.20
N ILE A 155 -2.99 -7.94 3.53
CA ILE A 155 -1.86 -8.04 4.43
C ILE A 155 -2.07 -9.31 5.26
N LEU A 156 -1.21 -10.31 5.07
CA LEU A 156 -1.13 -11.49 5.92
C LEU A 156 -0.13 -11.22 7.03
N ILE A 157 -0.62 -10.98 8.25
CA ILE A 157 0.19 -10.83 9.45
C ILE A 157 0.51 -12.22 10.00
N ARG A 158 1.79 -12.50 10.22
CA ARG A 158 2.28 -13.81 10.69
C ARG A 158 2.47 -13.82 12.21
N ASP A 159 2.59 -15.03 12.77
CA ASP A 159 2.85 -15.23 14.20
C ASP A 159 4.19 -14.68 14.69
N ASP A 160 5.16 -14.51 13.78
CA ASP A 160 6.46 -13.89 14.08
C ASP A 160 6.44 -12.35 14.01
N GLY A 161 5.29 -11.76 13.66
CA GLY A 161 5.10 -10.32 13.54
C GLY A 161 5.58 -9.71 12.23
N ARG A 162 6.10 -10.51 11.29
CA ARG A 162 6.28 -10.09 9.88
C ARG A 162 4.96 -10.14 9.14
N ALA A 163 4.92 -9.56 7.94
CA ALA A 163 3.74 -9.62 7.11
C ALA A 163 4.07 -9.81 5.63
N VAL A 164 3.16 -10.48 4.92
CA VAL A 164 3.12 -10.47 3.45
C VAL A 164 2.07 -9.46 3.00
N ARG A 165 2.46 -8.51 2.16
CA ARG A 165 1.56 -7.54 1.53
C ARG A 165 1.46 -7.84 0.03
N ARG A 166 0.26 -7.80 -0.51
CA ARG A 166 0.04 -7.74 -1.96
C ARG A 166 -1.06 -6.75 -2.31
N SER A 167 -0.87 -6.02 -3.41
CA SER A 167 -1.87 -5.14 -4.01
C SER A 167 -2.08 -5.48 -5.48
N TRP A 168 -3.27 -5.26 -6.00
CA TRP A 168 -3.62 -5.44 -7.40
C TRP A 168 -4.77 -4.53 -7.80
N GLY A 169 -4.96 -4.31 -9.09
CA GLY A 169 -6.12 -3.60 -9.60
C GLY A 169 -5.92 -3.07 -11.01
N TRP A 170 -6.93 -2.40 -11.52
CA TRP A 170 -6.95 -1.74 -12.81
C TRP A 170 -6.25 -0.39 -12.73
N GLN A 171 -5.40 -0.13 -13.71
CA GLN A 171 -4.74 1.12 -13.98
C GLN A 171 -4.99 1.46 -15.45
N ASP A 172 -5.98 2.30 -15.70
CA ASP A 172 -6.50 2.60 -17.05
C ASP A 172 -6.97 1.33 -17.78
N LEU A 173 -6.25 0.89 -18.82
CA LEU A 173 -6.58 -0.29 -19.63
C LEU A 173 -5.82 -1.56 -19.22
N SER A 174 -5.07 -1.50 -18.11
CA SER A 174 -4.23 -2.60 -17.67
C SER A 174 -4.61 -3.04 -16.27
N TYR A 175 -4.77 -4.34 -16.08
CA TYR A 175 -4.81 -4.92 -14.77
C TYR A 175 -3.39 -5.25 -14.31
N VAL A 176 -3.02 -4.80 -13.11
CA VAL A 176 -1.69 -5.00 -12.54
C VAL A 176 -1.84 -5.66 -11.19
N ALA A 177 -1.23 -6.84 -11.02
CA ALA A 177 -0.98 -7.44 -9.72
C ALA A 177 0.47 -7.17 -9.35
N GLY A 178 0.71 -6.47 -8.24
CA GLY A 178 2.05 -6.30 -7.71
C GLY A 178 2.59 -7.58 -7.07
N ASP A 179 3.89 -7.57 -6.78
CA ASP A 179 4.56 -8.62 -6.01
C ASP A 179 3.85 -8.85 -4.66
N ALA A 180 3.77 -10.11 -4.25
CA ALA A 180 3.50 -10.45 -2.86
C ALA A 180 4.82 -10.33 -2.09
N VAL A 181 4.96 -9.32 -1.24
CA VAL A 181 6.23 -9.00 -0.58
C VAL A 181 6.18 -9.33 0.90
N LEU A 182 7.17 -10.08 1.38
CA LEU A 182 7.40 -10.35 2.80
C LEU A 182 8.26 -9.22 3.38
N GLY A 183 7.89 -8.74 4.56
CA GLY A 183 8.67 -7.73 5.26
C GLY A 183 8.27 -7.48 6.70
N GLU A 184 8.99 -6.57 7.33
CA GLU A 184 8.69 -6.09 8.68
C GLU A 184 7.54 -5.09 8.64
N LEU A 185 6.55 -5.26 9.52
CA LEU A 185 5.51 -4.25 9.75
C LEU A 185 6.12 -3.00 10.37
N ARG A 186 5.52 -1.84 10.05
CA ARG A 186 5.88 -0.57 10.71
C ARG A 186 5.73 -0.64 12.24
N PRO A 187 6.46 0.20 12.99
CA PRO A 187 6.34 0.24 14.44
C PRO A 187 4.91 0.55 14.90
N ALA A 188 4.48 -0.05 16.01
CA ALA A 188 3.13 0.16 16.58
C ALA A 188 2.76 1.65 16.75
N ALA A 189 3.72 2.49 17.14
CA ALA A 189 3.51 3.93 17.31
C ALA A 189 3.11 4.66 16.02
N GLU A 190 3.49 4.16 14.85
CA GLU A 190 3.04 4.73 13.58
C GLU A 190 1.56 4.43 13.32
N TYR A 191 1.10 3.22 13.68
CA TYR A 191 -0.32 2.89 13.59
C TYR A 191 -1.15 3.63 14.63
N ASP A 192 -0.61 3.95 15.82
CA ASP A 192 -1.27 4.84 16.78
C ASP A 192 -1.49 6.24 16.18
N ALA A 193 -0.50 6.76 15.44
CA ALA A 193 -0.67 8.03 14.73
C ALA A 193 -1.75 7.94 13.65
N CYS A 194 -1.81 6.83 12.91
CA CYS A 194 -2.86 6.61 11.92
C CYS A 194 -4.24 6.37 12.53
N LEU A 195 -4.33 5.79 13.73
CA LEU A 195 -5.60 5.70 14.46
C LEU A 195 -6.09 7.07 14.94
N ALA A 196 -5.16 7.99 15.22
CA ALA A 196 -5.47 9.36 15.64
C ALA A 196 -5.70 10.34 14.48
N GLU A 197 -5.36 9.97 13.26
CA GLU A 197 -5.55 10.79 12.06
C GLU A 197 -7.04 11.02 11.79
N PRO A 198 -7.53 12.26 11.72
CA PRO A 198 -8.95 12.54 11.46
C PRO A 198 -9.39 12.30 10.02
N ASP A 199 -8.49 12.30 9.05
CA ASP A 199 -8.83 12.11 7.63
C ASP A 199 -8.85 10.62 7.25
N ASP A 200 -10.03 10.09 6.89
CA ASP A 200 -10.20 8.66 6.59
C ASP A 200 -9.39 8.18 5.37
N LEU A 201 -9.10 9.05 4.40
CA LEU A 201 -8.23 8.69 3.27
C LEU A 201 -6.79 8.49 3.77
N MET A 202 -6.28 9.41 4.59
CA MET A 202 -4.94 9.28 5.18
C MET A 202 -4.83 8.04 6.08
N ARG A 203 -5.88 7.71 6.83
CA ARG A 203 -5.95 6.47 7.61
C ARG A 203 -5.92 5.23 6.72
N PHE A 204 -6.70 5.24 5.63
CA PHE A 204 -6.80 4.14 4.68
C PHE A 204 -5.46 3.90 3.95
N ASP A 205 -4.81 4.96 3.48
CA ASP A 205 -3.49 4.89 2.85
C ASP A 205 -2.42 4.42 3.84
N CYS A 206 -2.47 4.89 5.09
CA CYS A 206 -1.58 4.38 6.13
C CYS A 206 -1.71 2.86 6.33
N MET A 207 -2.94 2.32 6.37
CA MET A 207 -3.14 0.87 6.46
C MET A 207 -2.49 0.14 5.27
N ARG A 208 -2.64 0.67 4.04
CA ARG A 208 -2.12 0.05 2.81
C ARG A 208 -0.60 0.05 2.73
N GLU A 209 0.04 1.09 3.25
CA GLU A 209 1.49 1.26 3.31
C GLU A 209 2.06 0.64 4.59
N THR A 210 1.96 -0.68 4.73
CA THR A 210 2.16 -1.33 6.03
C THR A 210 3.60 -1.75 6.35
N LEU A 211 4.45 -1.93 5.33
CA LEU A 211 5.80 -2.48 5.51
C LEU A 211 6.82 -1.37 5.74
N ALA A 212 7.65 -1.52 6.79
CA ALA A 212 8.80 -0.66 7.03
C ALA A 212 9.99 -1.00 6.11
N ALA A 213 10.16 -2.30 5.84
CA ALA A 213 11.21 -2.83 5.00
C ALA A 213 10.74 -4.10 4.30
N GLN A 214 11.11 -4.26 3.03
CA GLN A 214 10.91 -5.49 2.28
C GLN A 214 12.11 -6.42 2.51
N GLU A 215 11.84 -7.67 2.83
CA GLU A 215 12.84 -8.73 3.02
C GLU A 215 12.95 -9.64 1.79
N ALA A 216 11.80 -10.01 1.22
CA ALA A 216 11.73 -10.96 0.10
C ALA A 216 10.47 -10.75 -0.76
N VAL A 217 10.51 -11.33 -1.96
CA VAL A 217 9.33 -11.47 -2.85
C VAL A 217 8.86 -12.92 -2.74
N CYS A 218 7.63 -13.11 -2.29
CA CYS A 218 6.98 -14.42 -2.15
C CYS A 218 6.39 -14.93 -3.46
N ASP A 219 5.88 -14.01 -4.29
CA ASP A 219 5.31 -14.29 -5.60
C ASP A 219 5.44 -13.04 -6.44
N GLU A 220 5.89 -13.20 -7.68
CA GLU A 220 6.11 -12.07 -8.60
C GLU A 220 4.77 -11.51 -9.08
N GLY A 221 4.75 -10.20 -9.31
CA GLY A 221 3.61 -9.52 -9.93
C GLY A 221 3.44 -9.87 -11.40
N TRP A 222 2.24 -9.59 -11.93
CA TRP A 222 1.94 -9.74 -13.35
C TRP A 222 1.07 -8.60 -13.85
N ARG A 223 1.02 -8.44 -15.17
CA ARG A 223 0.22 -7.43 -15.87
C ARG A 223 -0.58 -8.06 -16.98
N TYR A 224 -1.84 -7.66 -17.09
CA TYR A 224 -2.75 -8.02 -18.16
C TYR A 224 -3.22 -6.75 -18.86
N ASP A 225 -3.05 -6.67 -20.17
CA ASP A 225 -3.47 -5.53 -21.00
C ASP A 225 -4.75 -5.91 -21.75
N ASP A 226 -5.79 -5.09 -21.64
CA ASP A 226 -7.00 -5.23 -22.47
C ASP A 226 -6.68 -4.67 -23.88
N ILE A 227 -6.60 -5.54 -24.89
CA ILE A 227 -6.20 -5.21 -26.28
C ILE A 227 -7.43 -4.98 -27.17
#